data_AF-A0A525W115-F1
#
_entry.id   AF-A0A525W115-F1
#
_cell.length_a   1.000
_cell.length_b   1.000
_cell.length_c   1.000
_cell.angle_alpha   90.00
_cell.angle_beta   90.00
_cell.angle_gamma   90.00
#
_symmetry.space_group_name_H-M   'P 1'
#
loop_
_entity.id
_entity.type
_entity.pdbx_description
1 polymer ?
#
loop_
_entity_poly.entity_id
_entity_poly.type
_entity_poly.pdbx_seq_one_letter_code
_entity_poly.pdbx_strand_id
1 'polypeptide(L)' 'MAKAKAEALELIKQLPDDVTTGRIMEELFFKQQIEKGLEDVAQGRIITHQEMKDRIARWRKSAGR' A
#
# COMPACT_ATOMS: atom_id res chain seq x y z
N MET A 1 16.01 -6.96 -11.56
CA MET A 1 15.13 -8.13 -11.33
C MET A 1 15.46 -8.94 -10.08
N ALA A 2 16.73 -9.06 -9.63
CA ALA A 2 17.07 -9.80 -8.40
C ALA A 2 16.58 -9.14 -7.08
N LYS A 3 16.44 -7.81 -7.06
CA LYS A 3 16.15 -7.03 -5.83
C LYS A 3 14.75 -7.27 -5.25
N ALA A 4 13.69 -7.22 -6.06
CA ALA A 4 12.32 -7.38 -5.59
C ALA A 4 12.05 -8.78 -4.99
N LYS A 5 12.55 -9.84 -5.64
CA LYS A 5 12.45 -11.22 -5.13
C LYS A 5 13.22 -11.39 -3.82
N ALA A 6 14.44 -10.85 -3.73
CA ALA A 6 15.25 -10.93 -2.53
C ALA A 6 14.59 -10.20 -1.35
N GLU A 7 14.08 -8.99 -1.57
CA GLU A 7 13.38 -8.22 -0.54
C GLU A 7 12.08 -8.89 -0.08
N ALA A 8 11.32 -9.49 -0.99
CA ALA A 8 10.13 -10.26 -0.64
C ALA A 8 10.50 -11.46 0.24
N LEU A 9 11.59 -12.17 -0.08
CA LEU A 9 12.07 -13.29 0.72
C LEU A 9 12.56 -12.84 2.10
N GLU A 10 13.28 -11.73 2.20
CA GLU A 10 13.71 -11.18 3.50
C GLU A 10 12.52 -10.76 4.36
N LEU A 11 11.49 -10.14 3.78
CA LEU A 11 10.26 -9.85 4.49
C LEU A 11 9.58 -11.12 4.99
N ILE A 12 9.44 -12.14 4.14
CA ILE A 12 8.81 -13.42 4.51
C ILE A 12 9.57 -14.10 5.65
N LYS A 13 10.91 -14.07 5.64
CA LYS A 13 11.75 -14.66 6.70
C LYS A 13 11.56 -14.00 8.07
N GLN A 14 11.05 -12.77 8.12
CA GLN A 14 10.80 -12.04 9.37
C GLN A 14 9.40 -12.29 9.95
N LEU A 15 8.52 -12.98 9.21
CA LEU A 15 7.18 -13.31 9.68
C LEU A 15 7.22 -14.52 10.63
N PRO A 16 6.22 -14.66 11.52
CA PRO A 16 6.08 -15.84 12.38
C PRO A 16 5.96 -17.14 11.58
N ASP A 17 6.47 -18.25 12.13
CA ASP A 17 6.43 -19.56 11.46
C ASP A 17 5.00 -20.10 11.22
N ASP A 18 4.03 -19.65 12.02
CA ASP A 18 2.61 -20.02 11.91
C ASP A 18 1.81 -19.07 11.01
N VAL A 19 2.47 -18.15 10.30
CA VAL A 19 1.81 -17.21 9.40
C VAL A 19 1.11 -17.91 8.24
N THR A 20 -0.12 -17.49 7.96
CA THR A 20 -0.86 -18.03 6.81
C THR A 20 -0.39 -17.41 5.50
N THR A 21 -0.57 -18.13 4.39
CA THR A 21 -0.30 -17.59 3.04
C THR A 21 -1.06 -16.29 2.77
N GLY A 22 -2.30 -16.17 3.26
CA GLY A 22 -3.09 -14.95 3.13
C GLY A 22 -2.42 -13.75 3.79
N ARG A 23 -1.89 -13.95 5.01
CA ARG A 23 -1.18 -12.88 5.72
C ARG A 23 0.14 -12.52 5.04
N ILE A 24 0.88 -13.49 4.51
CA ILE A 24 2.09 -13.23 3.70
C ILE A 24 1.75 -12.31 2.52
N MET A 25 0.66 -12.60 1.80
CA MET A 25 0.22 -11.78 0.66
C MET A 25 -0.15 -10.35 1.09
N GLU A 26 -0.85 -10.20 2.22
CA GLU A 26 -1.20 -8.89 2.78
C GLU A 26 0.04 -8.04 3.08
N GLU A 27 1.06 -8.63 3.73
CA GLU A 27 2.30 -7.92 4.08
C GLU A 27 3.08 -7.48 2.83
N LEU A 28 3.15 -8.34 1.81
CA LEU A 28 3.77 -8.00 0.54
C LEU A 28 3.03 -6.86 -0.18
N PHE A 29 1.70 -6.92 -0.18
CA PHE A 29 0.87 -5.83 -0.73
C PHE A 29 1.07 -4.54 0.05
N PHE A 30 1.11 -4.61 1.37
CA PHE A 30 1.33 -3.45 2.22
C PHE A 30 2.68 -2.77 1.91
N LYS A 31 3.77 -3.55 1.81
CA LYS A 31 5.09 -3.03 1.39
C LYS A 31 5.01 -2.34 0.03
N GLN A 32 4.37 -2.96 -0.96
CA GLN A 32 4.20 -2.39 -2.29
C GLN A 32 3.44 -1.04 -2.25
N GLN A 33 2.38 -0.95 -1.44
CA GLN A 33 1.60 0.27 -1.32
C GLN A 33 2.39 1.40 -0.66
N ILE A 34 3.27 1.10 0.30
CA ILE A 34 4.20 2.08 0.88
C ILE A 34 5.17 2.59 -0.18
N GLU A 35 5.81 1.70 -0.94
CA GLU A 35 6.77 2.08 -1.97
C GLU A 35 6.15 2.98 -3.03
N LYS A 36 4.93 2.62 -3.46
CA LYS A 36 4.15 3.45 -4.39
C LYS A 36 3.84 4.82 -3.79
N GLY A 37 3.46 4.87 -2.51
CA GLY A 37 3.22 6.14 -1.82
C GLY A 37 4.47 7.02 -1.74
N LEU A 38 5.64 6.43 -1.48
CA LEU A 38 6.91 7.15 -1.48
C LEU A 38 7.27 7.68 -2.88
N GLU A 39 7.02 6.89 -3.93
CA GLU A 39 7.19 7.34 -5.31
C GLU A 39 6.22 8.48 -5.68
N ASP A 40 4.95 8.38 -5.27
CA ASP A 40 3.96 9.43 -5.45
C ASP A 40 4.41 10.75 -4.79
N VAL A 41 5.00 10.69 -3.59
CA VAL A 41 5.58 11.86 -2.92
C VAL A 41 6.75 12.43 -3.72
N ALA A 42 7.69 11.58 -4.13
CA ALA A 42 8.86 12.02 -4.89
C ALA A 42 8.50 12.66 -6.24
N GLN A 43 7.41 12.19 -6.86
CA GLN A 43 6.93 12.68 -8.15
C GLN A 43 5.88 13.80 -8.01
N GLY A 44 5.63 14.28 -6.79
CA GLY A 44 4.68 15.38 -6.52
C GLY A 44 3.21 15.02 -6.73
N ARG A 45 2.87 13.72 -6.82
CA ARG A 45 1.48 13.21 -6.88
C ARG A 45 0.83 13.18 -5.50
N ILE A 46 0.93 14.30 -4.80
CA ILE A 46 0.32 14.49 -3.48
C ILE A 46 -0.91 15.38 -3.61
N ILE A 47 -1.79 15.27 -2.63
CA ILE A 47 -2.93 16.17 -2.47
C ILE A 47 -2.93 16.74 -1.07
N THR A 48 -3.48 17.94 -0.93
CA THR A 48 -3.72 18.56 0.36
C THR A 48 -4.78 17.78 1.14
N HIS A 49 -4.76 17.98 2.46
CA HIS A 49 -5.77 17.40 3.34
C HIS A 49 -7.20 17.83 2.97
N GLN A 50 -7.38 19.06 2.47
CA GLN A 50 -8.69 19.56 2.03
C GLN A 50 -9.17 18.84 0.77
N GLU A 51 -8.30 18.69 -0.23
CA GLU A 51 -8.64 17.94 -1.45
C GLU A 51 -9.01 16.48 -1.15
N MET A 52 -8.33 15.84 -0.18
CA MET A 52 -8.69 14.51 0.30
C MET A 52 -10.11 14.47 0.89
N LYS A 53 -10.45 15.42 1.77
CA LYS A 53 -11.81 15.53 2.35
C LYS A 53 -12.87 15.68 1.27
N ASP A 54 -12.62 16.52 0.27
CA ASP A 54 -13.57 16.76 -0.82
C ASP A 54 -13.76 15.50 -1.70
N ARG A 55 -12.68 14.73 -1.95
CA ARG A 55 -12.75 13.44 -2.66
C ARG A 55 -13.62 12.43 -1.91
N ILE A 56 -13.40 12.27 -0.60
CA ILE A 56 -14.20 11.37 0.25
C ILE A 56 -15.66 11.79 0.28
N ALA A 57 -15.93 13.10 0.39
CA ALA A 57 -17.29 13.63 0.38
C ALA A 57 -18.01 13.37 -0.95
N ARG A 58 -17.31 13.49 -2.10
CA ARG A 58 -17.86 13.13 -3.42
C ARG A 58 -18.14 11.64 -3.53
N TRP A 59 -17.21 10.79 -3.11
CA TRP A 59 -17.39 9.33 -3.14
C TRP A 59 -18.62 8.89 -2.33
N ARG A 60 -18.83 9.49 -1.16
CA ARG A 60 -20.01 9.22 -0.33
C ARG A 60 -21.33 9.57 -1.04
N LYS A 61 -21.34 10.61 -1.87
CA LYS A 61 -22.51 11.03 -2.66
C LYS A 61 -22.72 10.16 -3.91
N SER A 62 -21.67 9.61 -4.49
CA SER A 62 -21.76 8.72 -5.66
C SER A 62 -22.11 7.27 -5.31
N ALA A 63 -21.86 6.84 -4.07
CA ALA A 63 -22.09 5.46 -3.62
C ALA A 63 -23.56 5.09 -3.38
N GLY A 64 -24.52 5.82 -3.97
CA GLY A 64 -25.95 5.47 -3.92
C GLY A 64 -26.55 5.37 -2.51
N ARG A 65 -26.13 6.25 -1.60
CA ARG A 65 -26.83 6.48 -0.32
C ARG A 65 -27.53 7.83 -0.33
#